data_AF-A0A2S7K966-F1
#
_entry.id   AF-A0A2S7K966-F1
#
_cell.length_a   1.000
_cell.length_b   1.000
_cell.length_c   1.000
_cell.angle_alpha   90.00
_cell.angle_beta   90.00
_cell.angle_gamma   90.00
#
_symmetry.space_group_name_H-M   'P 1'
#
loop_
_entity.id
_entity.type
_entity.pdbx_description
1 polymer ?
#
loop_
_entity_poly.entity_id
_entity_poly.type
_entity_poly.pdbx_seq_one_letter_code
_entity_poly.pdbx_strand_id
1 'polypeptide(L)'
;MIRILLPLAMIAALFFGPMFSEETKGQLSGKTVSIVTGEHFIGDMVECVRDMKLPVGEECESTGELNDSTLVGDALSWSALLAAVAAVLGVPGLLPYIGRMTSIVTVVSGVAMLGSLGLFMTTMIGAEPGLGAVQWGAYLTAGLALLTVISGLSGMRGR
;
A
#
# COMPACT_ATOMS: atom_id res chain seq x y z
N MET A 1 6.26 19.73 4.48
CA MET A 1 5.15 19.23 5.33
C MET A 1 4.23 18.28 4.58
N ILE A 2 3.59 18.68 3.47
CA ILE A 2 2.65 17.79 2.74
C ILE A 2 3.33 16.51 2.21
N ARG A 3 4.62 16.57 1.87
CA ARG A 3 5.42 15.42 1.39
C ARG A 3 5.69 14.33 2.45
N ILE A 4 5.53 14.64 3.73
CA ILE A 4 5.66 13.65 4.83
C ILE A 4 4.28 13.12 5.18
N LEU A 5 3.28 14.00 5.24
CA LEU A 5 1.91 13.65 5.60
C LEU A 5 1.24 12.74 4.56
N LEU A 6 1.49 12.95 3.27
CA LEU A 6 0.87 12.15 2.20
C LEU A 6 1.30 10.67 2.22
N PRO A 7 2.60 10.34 2.23
CA PRO A 7 3.04 8.95 2.34
C PRO A 7 2.54 8.27 3.63
N LEU A 8 2.54 9.00 4.75
CA LEU A 8 2.04 8.49 6.04
C LEU A 8 0.53 8.23 6.00
N ALA A 9 -0.24 9.15 5.43
CA ALA A 9 -1.68 8.98 5.25
C ALA A 9 -1.98 7.81 4.31
N MET A 10 -1.15 7.62 3.27
CA MET A 10 -1.29 6.49 2.34
C MET A 10 -1.07 5.16 3.05
N ILE A 11 -0.02 5.05 3.88
CA ILE A 11 0.22 3.84 4.69
C ILE A 11 -0.92 3.62 5.67
N ALA A 12 -1.42 4.67 6.33
CA ALA A 12 -2.54 4.55 7.26
C ALA A 12 -3.82 4.10 6.54
N ALA A 13 -4.11 4.65 5.35
CA ALA A 13 -5.25 4.25 4.53
C ALA A 13 -5.16 2.81 4.05
N LEU A 14 -3.96 2.38 3.67
CA LEU A 14 -3.67 1.03 3.26
C LEU A 14 -3.85 0.05 4.43
N PHE A 15 -3.32 0.37 5.61
CA PHE A 15 -3.35 -0.50 6.78
C PHE A 15 -4.75 -0.60 7.42
N PHE A 16 -5.40 0.55 7.66
CA PHE A 16 -6.69 0.61 8.34
C PHE A 16 -7.89 0.60 7.39
N GLY A 17 -7.68 0.85 6.10
CA GLY A 17 -8.75 0.85 5.12
C GLY A 17 -9.22 -0.58 4.83
N PRO A 18 -10.54 -0.81 4.73
CA PRO A 18 -11.04 -2.06 4.20
C PRO A 18 -10.69 -2.12 2.71
N MET A 19 -9.98 -3.17 2.30
CA MET A 19 -9.46 -3.33 0.95
C MET A 19 -10.43 -4.16 0.11
N PHE A 20 -10.93 -5.25 0.69
CA PHE A 20 -11.90 -6.11 0.03
C PHE A 20 -12.88 -6.78 1.01
N SER A 21 -13.97 -7.29 0.47
CA SER A 21 -14.97 -8.06 1.20
C SER A 21 -15.09 -9.44 0.56
N GLU A 22 -14.78 -10.50 1.29
CA GLU A 22 -15.02 -11.87 0.86
C GLU A 22 -16.29 -12.44 1.48
N GLU A 23 -17.14 -13.06 0.65
CA GLU A 23 -18.24 -13.89 1.16
C GLU A 23 -17.69 -15.27 1.55
N THR A 24 -17.33 -15.47 2.82
CA THR A 24 -16.94 -16.79 3.31
C THR A 24 -18.20 -17.64 3.54
N LYS A 25 -18.29 -18.82 2.91
CA LYS A 25 -19.37 -19.79 3.15
C LYS A 25 -19.13 -20.50 4.49
N GLY A 26 -19.70 -19.98 5.57
CA GLY A 26 -19.77 -20.69 6.85
C GLY A 26 -20.54 -22.01 6.71
N GLN A 27 -19.95 -23.12 7.17
CA GLN A 27 -20.50 -24.47 7.04
C GLN A 27 -21.80 -24.72 7.85
N LEU A 28 -22.24 -23.77 8.69
CA LEU A 28 -23.38 -23.95 9.61
C LEU A 28 -24.32 -22.72 9.76
N SER A 29 -24.01 -21.56 9.17
CA SER A 29 -24.87 -20.37 9.23
C SER A 29 -24.61 -19.48 8.02
N GLY A 30 -25.66 -18.89 7.45
CA GLY A 30 -25.64 -18.23 6.15
C GLY A 30 -24.50 -17.22 5.94
N LYS A 31 -24.09 -17.10 4.65
CA LYS A 31 -23.11 -16.15 4.08
C LYS A 31 -22.58 -15.10 5.07
N THR A 32 -21.36 -15.32 5.57
CA THR A 32 -20.66 -14.33 6.38
C THR A 32 -19.76 -13.50 5.47
N VAL A 33 -20.05 -12.20 5.36
CA VAL A 33 -19.18 -11.24 4.68
C VAL A 33 -18.03 -10.91 5.62
N SER A 34 -16.83 -11.38 5.30
CA SER A 34 -15.61 -11.03 6.02
C SER A 34 -14.96 -9.83 5.33
N ILE A 35 -14.86 -8.71 6.05
CA ILE A 35 -14.18 -7.51 5.56
C ILE A 35 -12.69 -7.70 5.85
N VAL A 36 -11.88 -7.71 4.79
CA VAL A 36 -10.44 -7.85 4.91
C VAL A 36 -9.78 -6.48 4.76
N THR A 37 -9.05 -6.09 5.80
CA THR A 37 -8.27 -4.86 5.88
C THR A 37 -6.89 -5.07 5.26
N GLY A 38 -6.18 -4.00 4.93
CA GLY A 38 -4.81 -4.13 4.41
C GLY A 38 -3.79 -4.62 5.44
N GLU A 39 -4.17 -4.74 6.72
CA GLU A 39 -3.42 -5.51 7.72
C GLU A 39 -3.15 -6.94 7.24
N HIS A 40 -4.07 -7.56 6.51
CA HIS A 40 -3.88 -8.91 5.97
C HIS A 40 -2.70 -9.00 4.98
N PHE A 41 -2.38 -7.92 4.27
CA PHE A 41 -1.29 -7.91 3.30
C PHE A 41 0.05 -7.45 3.90
N ILE A 42 0.02 -6.69 5.01
CA ILE A 42 1.18 -5.88 5.45
C ILE A 42 1.49 -6.11 6.93
N GLY A 43 0.64 -6.82 7.66
CA GLY A 43 0.82 -7.14 9.08
C GLY A 43 2.16 -7.83 9.34
N ASP A 44 2.46 -8.90 8.60
CA ASP A 44 3.71 -9.67 8.71
C ASP A 44 4.94 -8.78 8.47
N MET A 45 4.84 -7.88 7.50
CA MET A 45 5.90 -6.93 7.17
C MET A 45 6.10 -5.90 8.31
N VAL A 46 5.02 -5.41 8.92
CA VAL A 46 5.09 -4.47 10.06
C VAL A 46 5.70 -5.15 11.29
N GLU A 47 5.33 -6.40 11.56
CA GLU A 47 5.91 -7.19 12.66
C GLU A 47 7.41 -7.44 12.44
N CYS A 48 7.80 -7.80 11.22
CA CYS A 48 9.20 -7.97 10.84
C CYS A 48 10.03 -6.69 11.06
N VAL A 49 9.50 -5.53 10.66
CA VAL A 49 10.15 -4.23 10.90
C VAL A 49 10.20 -3.91 12.40
N ARG A 50 9.16 -4.27 13.16
CA ARG A 50 9.10 -4.08 14.62
C ARG A 50 10.17 -4.91 15.34
N ASP A 51 10.47 -6.09 14.82
CA ASP A 51 11.55 -6.96 15.30
C ASP A 51 12.95 -6.57 14.78
N MET A 52 13.08 -5.40 14.15
CA MET A 52 14.31 -4.91 13.52
C MET A 52 14.91 -5.86 12.48
N LYS A 53 14.11 -6.76 11.92
CA LYS A 53 14.51 -7.55 10.76
C LYS A 53 14.28 -6.72 9.50
N LEU A 54 15.19 -6.88 8.54
CA LEU A 54 14.97 -6.34 7.20
C LEU A 54 13.85 -7.16 6.55
N PRO A 55 12.81 -6.54 5.98
CA PRO A 55 11.73 -7.23 5.26
C PRO A 55 12.23 -7.67 3.88
N VAL A 56 13.30 -8.45 3.87
CA VAL A 56 14.01 -8.96 2.69
C VAL A 56 14.29 -10.43 2.96
N GLY A 57 13.29 -11.28 2.70
CA GLY A 57 13.37 -12.73 2.89
C GLY A 57 11.99 -13.37 3.05
N GLU A 58 11.92 -14.68 2.81
CA GLU A 58 10.70 -15.51 2.92
C GLU A 58 10.06 -15.45 4.32
N GLU A 59 10.82 -15.06 5.35
CA GLU A 59 10.33 -14.89 6.74
C GLU A 59 9.39 -13.69 6.93
N CYS A 60 9.37 -12.73 6.00
CA CYS A 60 8.56 -11.52 6.08
C CYS A 60 7.70 -11.31 4.82
N GLU A 61 7.54 -12.37 4.02
CA GLU A 61 6.66 -12.41 2.86
C GLU A 61 5.20 -12.30 3.30
N SER A 62 4.37 -11.63 2.51
CA SER A 62 2.97 -11.44 2.86
C SER A 62 2.23 -12.78 2.78
N THR A 63 1.60 -13.21 3.87
CA THR A 63 0.67 -14.35 3.81
C THR A 63 -0.67 -14.00 3.14
N GLY A 64 -0.84 -12.76 2.67
CA GLY A 64 -2.02 -12.28 1.97
C GLY A 64 -2.21 -12.90 0.60
N GLU A 65 -2.61 -14.17 0.57
CA GLU A 65 -2.96 -14.91 -0.65
C GLU A 65 -4.24 -14.35 -1.25
N LEU A 66 -4.15 -13.90 -2.51
CA LEU A 66 -5.32 -13.58 -3.32
C LEU A 66 -5.33 -14.53 -4.53
N ASN A 67 -6.35 -15.38 -4.64
CA ASN A 67 -6.57 -16.24 -5.81
C ASN A 67 -5.35 -17.16 -6.09
N ASP A 68 -4.89 -17.90 -5.06
CA ASP A 68 -3.71 -18.79 -5.06
C ASP A 68 -2.36 -18.10 -5.37
N SER A 69 -2.27 -16.76 -5.22
CA SER A 69 -1.06 -15.98 -5.50
C SER A 69 -0.73 -14.98 -4.38
N THR A 70 0.50 -15.02 -3.85
CA THR A 70 1.06 -14.05 -2.87
C THR A 70 1.55 -12.75 -3.53
N LEU A 71 1.61 -12.74 -4.87
CA LEU A 71 2.19 -11.66 -5.68
C LEU A 71 1.58 -10.27 -5.40
N VAL A 72 0.28 -10.23 -5.06
CA VAL A 72 -0.42 -8.98 -4.72
C VAL A 72 -0.06 -8.50 -3.32
N GLY A 73 -0.02 -9.42 -2.35
CA GLY A 73 0.43 -9.13 -0.99
C GLY A 73 1.85 -8.60 -0.95
N ASP A 74 2.74 -9.23 -1.72
CA ASP A 74 4.13 -8.79 -1.86
C ASP A 74 4.25 -7.43 -2.54
N ALA A 75 3.54 -7.19 -3.64
CA ALA A 75 3.57 -5.88 -4.29
C ALA A 75 3.08 -4.77 -3.35
N LEU A 76 2.05 -5.05 -2.53
CA LEU A 76 1.52 -4.10 -1.54
C LEU A 76 2.50 -3.88 -0.37
N SER A 77 3.14 -4.93 0.14
CA SER A 77 4.13 -4.82 1.22
C SER A 77 5.38 -4.04 0.77
N TRP A 78 5.92 -4.35 -0.41
CA TRP A 78 7.05 -3.62 -0.99
C TRP A 78 6.71 -2.15 -1.26
N SER A 79 5.51 -1.87 -1.78
CA SER A 79 5.08 -0.48 -2.01
C SER A 79 4.87 0.29 -0.70
N ALA A 80 4.36 -0.37 0.35
CA ALA A 80 4.28 0.20 1.70
C ALA A 80 5.66 0.49 2.30
N LEU A 81 6.64 -0.40 2.11
CA LEU A 81 8.02 -0.17 2.52
C LEU A 81 8.61 1.07 1.84
N LEU A 82 8.46 1.15 0.51
CA LEU A 82 8.95 2.29 -0.26
C LEU A 82 8.29 3.59 0.21
N ALA A 83 7.01 3.55 0.55
CA ALA A 83 6.31 4.70 1.14
C ALA A 83 6.86 5.09 2.52
N ALA A 84 7.20 4.11 3.37
CA ALA A 84 7.79 4.34 4.68
C ALA A 84 9.19 4.96 4.55
N VAL A 85 10.02 4.43 3.65
CA VAL A 85 11.34 4.99 3.32
C VAL A 85 11.21 6.41 2.77
N ALA A 86 10.23 6.66 1.88
CA ALA A 86 9.94 8.00 1.38
C ALA A 86 9.55 8.98 2.49
N ALA A 87 8.77 8.53 3.48
CA ALA A 87 8.39 9.33 4.64
C ALA A 87 9.59 9.68 5.52
N VAL A 88 10.47 8.71 5.80
CA VAL A 88 11.70 8.92 6.60
C VAL A 88 12.66 9.86 5.88
N LEU A 89 12.88 9.67 4.58
CA LEU A 89 13.71 10.55 3.76
C LEU A 89 13.10 11.96 3.60
N GLY A 90 11.78 12.08 3.74
CA GLY A 90 11.08 13.36 3.74
C GLY A 90 11.47 14.28 4.91
N VAL A 91 11.97 13.73 6.04
CA VAL A 91 12.42 14.50 7.21
C VAL A 91 13.68 15.34 6.91
N PRO A 92 14.81 14.77 6.43
CA PRO A 92 15.98 15.53 6.02
C PRO A 92 15.76 16.34 4.72
N GLY A 93 14.74 16.00 3.94
CA GLY A 93 14.32 16.73 2.72
C GLY A 93 13.89 18.19 2.92
N LEU A 94 13.84 18.67 4.16
CA LEU A 94 13.71 20.10 4.49
C LEU A 94 14.91 20.93 4.01
N LEU A 95 16.07 20.29 3.78
CA LEU A 95 17.24 20.94 3.18
C LEU A 95 17.09 20.99 1.64
N PRO A 96 17.32 22.16 1.00
CA PRO A 96 16.99 22.39 -0.41
C PRO A 96 17.75 21.48 -1.40
N TYR A 97 18.95 21.02 -1.04
CA TYR A 97 19.74 20.11 -1.88
C TYR A 97 19.21 18.66 -1.83
N ILE A 98 18.68 18.24 -0.68
CA ILE A 98 18.13 16.90 -0.44
C ILE A 98 16.68 16.82 -0.95
N GLY A 99 15.97 17.95 -1.02
CA GLY A 99 14.58 18.03 -1.46
C GLY A 99 14.28 17.49 -2.86
N ARG A 100 15.26 17.51 -3.78
CA ARG A 100 15.11 16.93 -5.13
C ARG A 100 15.16 15.41 -5.13
N MET A 101 16.12 14.82 -4.41
CA MET A 101 16.24 13.37 -4.25
C MET A 101 15.01 12.80 -3.56
N THR A 102 14.52 13.47 -2.52
CA THR A 102 13.28 13.05 -1.84
C THR A 102 12.07 13.09 -2.77
N SER A 103 12.00 14.06 -3.69
CA SER A 103 10.89 14.15 -4.64
C SER A 103 10.86 12.98 -5.61
N ILE A 104 12.04 12.52 -6.07
CA ILE A 104 12.14 11.31 -6.90
C ILE A 104 11.63 10.10 -6.13
N VAL A 105 12.10 9.90 -4.89
CA VAL A 105 11.66 8.77 -4.07
C VAL A 105 10.15 8.81 -3.81
N THR A 106 9.57 9.98 -3.53
CA THR A 106 8.12 10.14 -3.36
C THR A 106 7.33 9.79 -4.63
N VAL A 107 7.84 10.17 -5.81
CA VAL A 107 7.21 9.80 -7.09
C VAL A 107 7.29 8.29 -7.29
N VAL A 108 8.47 7.68 -7.08
CA VAL A 108 8.66 6.24 -7.22
C VAL A 108 7.75 5.46 -6.26
N SER A 109 7.63 5.89 -5.00
CA SER A 109 6.75 5.22 -4.02
C SER A 109 5.28 5.32 -4.42
N GLY A 110 4.84 6.49 -4.91
CA GLY A 110 3.46 6.67 -5.37
C GLY A 110 3.14 5.85 -6.62
N VAL A 111 4.07 5.79 -7.58
CA VAL A 111 3.92 4.97 -8.80
C VAL A 111 3.93 3.48 -8.45
N ALA A 112 4.81 3.04 -7.55
CA ALA A 112 4.86 1.66 -7.09
C ALA A 112 3.53 1.26 -6.43
N MET A 113 2.97 2.13 -5.58
CA MET A 113 1.67 1.88 -4.94
C MET A 113 0.50 1.87 -5.93
N LEU A 114 0.50 2.75 -6.94
CA LEU A 114 -0.50 2.70 -8.00
C LEU A 114 -0.37 1.42 -8.84
N GLY A 115 0.86 0.94 -9.07
CA GLY A 115 1.13 -0.32 -9.75
C GLY A 115 0.64 -1.53 -8.96
N SER A 116 0.92 -1.59 -7.66
CA SER A 116 0.46 -2.67 -6.78
C SER A 116 -1.07 -2.69 -6.65
N LEU A 117 -1.70 -1.52 -6.49
CA LEU A 117 -3.17 -1.42 -6.50
C LEU A 117 -3.77 -1.74 -7.86
N GLY A 118 -3.09 -1.40 -8.97
CA GLY A 118 -3.50 -1.80 -10.31
C GLY A 118 -3.51 -3.33 -10.46
N LEU A 119 -2.45 -3.99 -10.00
CA LEU A 119 -2.37 -5.46 -9.96
C LEU A 119 -3.47 -6.06 -9.07
N PHE A 120 -3.70 -5.50 -7.89
CA PHE A 120 -4.81 -5.89 -7.00
C PHE A 120 -6.18 -5.76 -7.70
N MET A 121 -6.43 -4.65 -8.41
CA MET A 121 -7.69 -4.47 -9.13
C MET A 121 -7.85 -5.48 -10.27
N THR A 122 -6.77 -5.76 -11.02
CA THR A 122 -6.81 -6.75 -12.11
C THR A 122 -7.05 -8.17 -11.61
N THR A 123 -6.49 -8.53 -10.46
CA THR A 123 -6.71 -9.85 -9.84
C THR A 123 -8.14 -9.97 -9.31
N MET A 124 -8.71 -8.90 -8.76
CA MET A 124 -10.12 -8.86 -8.34
C MET A 124 -11.11 -8.92 -9.50
N ILE A 125 -10.79 -8.39 -10.68
CA ILE A 125 -11.62 -8.55 -11.89
C ILE A 125 -11.72 -10.03 -12.30
N GLY A 126 -10.67 -10.82 -12.05
CA GLY A 126 -10.63 -12.25 -12.35
C GLY A 126 -11.20 -13.15 -11.25
N ALA A 127 -11.54 -12.61 -10.07
CA ALA A 127 -12.03 -13.37 -8.93
C ALA A 127 -13.57 -13.45 -8.92
N GLU A 128 -14.13 -14.51 -8.33
CA GLU A 128 -15.59 -14.71 -8.19
C GLU A 128 -16.35 -13.50 -7.61
N PRO A 129 -15.85 -12.76 -6.61
CA PRO A 129 -16.55 -11.58 -6.10
C PRO A 129 -16.43 -10.33 -6.99
N GLY A 130 -15.54 -10.31 -7.97
CA GLY A 130 -15.37 -9.21 -8.94
C GLY A 130 -14.99 -7.86 -8.31
N LEU A 131 -15.13 -6.78 -9.10
CA LEU A 131 -14.92 -5.39 -8.64
C LEU A 131 -15.90 -4.96 -7.54
N GLY A 132 -17.02 -5.68 -7.34
CA GLY A 132 -18.01 -5.38 -6.31
C GLY A 132 -17.51 -5.64 -4.88
N ALA A 133 -16.48 -6.48 -4.72
CA ALA A 133 -15.84 -6.70 -3.42
C ALA A 133 -14.82 -5.62 -3.05
N VAL A 134 -14.40 -4.77 -3.99
CA VAL A 134 -13.42 -3.73 -3.71
C VAL A 134 -14.05 -2.65 -2.82
N GLN A 135 -13.46 -2.45 -1.65
CA GLN A 135 -13.96 -1.51 -0.67
C GLN A 135 -13.33 -0.12 -0.84
N TRP A 136 -13.90 0.87 -0.14
CA TRP A 136 -13.48 2.27 -0.21
C TRP A 136 -12.01 2.50 0.16
N GLY A 137 -11.41 1.63 0.98
CA GLY A 137 -10.02 1.74 1.39
C GLY A 137 -9.05 1.61 0.22
N ALA A 138 -9.32 0.73 -0.74
CA ALA A 138 -8.51 0.58 -1.94
C ALA A 138 -8.55 1.86 -2.81
N TYR A 139 -9.74 2.45 -2.99
CA TYR A 139 -9.92 3.70 -3.73
C TYR A 139 -9.26 4.90 -3.03
N LEU A 140 -9.38 4.96 -1.71
CA LEU A 140 -8.77 6.02 -0.91
C LEU A 140 -7.24 5.93 -0.98
N THR A 141 -6.69 4.72 -0.87
CA THR A 141 -5.25 4.48 -1.00
C THR A 141 -4.75 4.83 -2.40
N ALA A 142 -5.48 4.47 -3.46
CA ALA A 142 -5.15 4.87 -4.83
C ALA A 142 -5.16 6.39 -4.99
N GLY A 143 -6.16 7.08 -4.42
CA GLY A 143 -6.22 8.54 -4.42
C GLY A 143 -5.04 9.19 -3.71
N LEU A 144 -4.64 8.66 -2.56
CA LEU A 144 -3.47 9.14 -1.82
C LEU A 144 -2.16 8.85 -2.55
N ALA A 145 -2.04 7.69 -3.22
CA ALA A 145 -0.90 7.35 -4.05
C ALA A 145 -0.76 8.33 -5.23
N LEU A 146 -1.87 8.65 -5.91
CA LEU A 146 -1.90 9.66 -6.97
C LEU A 146 -1.48 11.05 -6.45
N LEU A 147 -2.03 11.48 -5.31
CA LEU A 147 -1.66 12.74 -4.69
C LEU A 147 -0.18 12.77 -4.29
N THR A 148 0.36 11.63 -3.87
CA THR A 148 1.78 11.47 -3.54
C THR A 148 2.66 11.67 -4.77
N VAL A 149 2.29 11.08 -5.92
CA VAL A 149 2.97 11.32 -7.21
C VAL A 149 2.90 12.78 -7.62
N ILE A 150 1.72 13.39 -7.59
CA ILE A 150 1.52 14.80 -7.98
C ILE A 150 2.34 15.72 -7.06
N SER A 151 2.36 15.45 -5.76
CA SER A 151 3.14 16.21 -4.78
C SER A 151 4.65 16.10 -5.03
N GLY A 152 5.13 14.90 -5.37
CA GLY A 152 6.52 14.66 -5.74
C GLY A 152 6.91 15.41 -7.03
N LEU A 153 6.09 15.33 -8.08
CA LEU A 153 6.30 16.06 -9.34
C LEU A 153 6.31 17.58 -9.14
N SER A 154 5.40 18.12 -8.32
CA SER A 154 5.38 19.52 -7.96
C SER A 154 6.70 19.96 -7.29
N GLY A 155 7.32 19.07 -6.51
CA GLY A 155 8.61 19.31 -5.88
C GLY A 155 9.81 19.37 -6.83
N MET A 156 9.75 18.67 -7.97
CA MET A 156 10.79 18.72 -8.99
C MET A 156 10.69 19.95 -9.87
N ARG A 157 9.48 20.49 -10.06
CA ARG A 157 9.23 21.60 -10.99
C ARG A 157 9.88 22.92 -10.55
N GLY A 158 10.26 23.04 -9.28
CA GLY A 158 11.13 24.09 -8.77
C GLY A 158 10.50 25.48 -8.75
N ARG A 159 10.79 26.21 -7.67
CA ARG A 159 10.94 27.66 -7.70
C ARG A 159 12.41 27.96 -7.96
#